data_AF-A0A7C9ADB9-F1
#
_entry.id   AF-A0A7C9ADB9-F1
#
_cell.length_a   1.000
_cell.length_b   1.000
_cell.length_c   1.000
_cell.angle_alpha   90.00
_cell.angle_beta   90.00
_cell.angle_gamma   90.00
#
_symmetry.space_group_name_H-M   'P 1'
#
loop_
_entity.id
_entity.type
_entity.pdbx_description
1 polymer ?
#
loop_
_entity_poly.entity_id
_entity_poly.type
_entity_poly.pdbx_seq_one_letter_code
_entity_poly.pdbx_strand_id
1 'polypeptide(L)'
;MAVDFSPFKQDIDELIQAFAEDTLTTLSDMKRLWLERKFSYIFEARPSTNLALFMQTLYNHSISHMDINNSLSRRLGALYCLYCLYETQPFKPPLKIYLSLGELQRLKALVVDAKSQRIKVVSAVL
;
A
#
# COMPACT_ATOMS: atom_id res chain seq x y z
N MET A 1 -3.45 -21.02 18.24
CA MET A 1 -4.04 -19.66 18.19
C MET A 1 -3.85 -19.11 16.79
N ALA A 2 -4.91 -18.62 16.16
CA ALA A 2 -4.75 -17.85 14.92
C ALA A 2 -4.05 -16.52 15.26
N VAL A 3 -3.12 -16.08 14.43
CA VAL A 3 -2.48 -14.76 14.59
C VAL A 3 -3.51 -13.71 14.22
N ASP A 4 -3.80 -12.80 15.13
CA ASP A 4 -4.66 -11.64 14.86
C ASP A 4 -3.85 -10.57 14.13
N PHE A 5 -4.27 -10.24 12.91
CA PHE A 5 -3.63 -9.22 12.09
C PHE A 5 -4.37 -7.87 12.11
N SER A 6 -5.44 -7.74 12.89
CA SER A 6 -6.27 -6.54 12.94
C SER A 6 -5.48 -5.26 13.29
N PRO A 7 -4.52 -5.26 14.24
CA PRO A 7 -3.72 -4.07 14.53
C PRO A 7 -2.93 -3.56 13.32
N PHE A 8 -2.32 -4.46 12.54
CA PHE A 8 -1.56 -4.08 11.35
C PHE A 8 -2.44 -3.50 10.24
N LYS A 9 -3.67 -4.02 10.12
CA LYS A 9 -4.66 -3.49 9.19
C LYS A 9 -5.08 -2.08 9.60
N GLN A 10 -5.31 -1.86 10.89
CA GLN A 10 -5.61 -0.55 11.44
C GLN A 10 -4.46 0.45 11.19
N ASP A 11 -3.20 0.06 11.40
CA ASP A 11 -2.06 0.93 11.11
C ASP A 11 -2.04 1.36 9.63
N ILE A 12 -2.31 0.43 8.71
CA ILE A 12 -2.42 0.72 7.27
C ILE A 12 -3.62 1.63 6.99
N ASP A 13 -4.77 1.36 7.59
CA ASP A 13 -5.98 2.19 7.46
C ASP A 13 -5.69 3.63 7.86
N GLU A 14 -5.06 3.83 9.02
CA GLU A 14 -4.72 5.14 9.55
C GLU A 14 -3.69 5.88 8.69
N LEU A 15 -2.70 5.17 8.14
CA LEU A 15 -1.71 5.77 7.23
C LEU A 15 -2.36 6.22 5.91
N ILE A 16 -3.17 5.35 5.30
CA ILE A 16 -3.89 5.66 4.07
C ILE A 16 -4.92 6.77 4.30
N GLN A 17 -5.61 6.75 5.44
CA GLN A 17 -6.59 7.77 5.79
C GLN A 17 -5.93 9.14 5.92
N ALA A 18 -4.79 9.23 6.61
CA ALA A 18 -4.06 10.49 6.74
C ALA A 18 -3.59 11.04 5.39
N PHE A 19 -3.13 10.16 4.50
CA PHE A 19 -2.79 10.55 3.13
C PHE A 19 -4.01 11.09 2.37
N ALA A 20 -5.17 10.47 2.56
CA ALA A 20 -6.41 10.81 1.88
C ALA A 20 -7.07 12.11 2.40
N GLU A 21 -7.04 12.34 3.71
CA GLU A 21 -7.61 13.54 4.36
C GLU A 21 -6.92 14.82 3.91
N ASP A 22 -5.60 14.79 3.78
CA ASP A 22 -4.80 15.90 3.27
C ASP A 22 -4.88 16.05 1.74
N THR A 23 -5.70 15.22 1.06
CA THR A 23 -5.86 15.19 -0.40
C THR A 23 -4.55 15.02 -1.17
N LEU A 24 -3.58 14.35 -0.55
CA LEU A 24 -2.25 14.15 -1.12
C LEU A 24 -2.34 13.22 -2.33
N THR A 25 -1.41 13.37 -3.28
CA THR A 25 -1.45 12.62 -4.54
C THR A 25 -0.09 12.11 -5.00
N THR A 26 1.00 12.41 -4.28
CA THR A 26 2.35 12.04 -4.72
C THR A 26 2.97 10.95 -3.87
N LEU A 27 3.89 10.18 -4.46
CA LEU A 27 4.70 9.22 -3.71
C LEU A 27 5.58 9.93 -2.66
N SER A 28 6.06 11.14 -2.94
CA SER A 28 6.85 11.93 -1.99
C SER A 28 6.08 12.23 -0.71
N ASP A 29 4.79 12.56 -0.84
CA ASP A 29 3.90 12.79 0.30
C ASP A 29 3.73 11.52 1.14
N MET A 30 3.53 10.36 0.51
CA MET A 30 3.44 9.09 1.23
C MET A 30 4.76 8.76 1.92
N LYS A 31 5.91 8.94 1.26
CA LYS A 31 7.22 8.72 1.87
C LYS A 31 7.46 9.63 3.08
N ARG A 32 7.00 10.89 3.02
CA ARG A 32 7.03 11.80 4.17
C ARG A 32 6.20 11.24 5.33
N LEU A 33 4.93 10.90 5.11
CA LEU A 33 4.06 10.32 6.13
C LEU A 33 4.60 9.00 6.71
N TRP A 34 5.14 8.14 5.85
CA TRP A 34 5.78 6.88 6.23
C TRP A 34 6.92 7.11 7.23
N LEU A 35 7.78 8.11 6.99
CA LEU A 35 8.89 8.44 7.87
C LEU A 35 8.41 9.13 9.15
N GLU A 36 7.49 10.09 9.06
CA GLU A 36 6.92 10.82 10.21
C GLU A 36 6.26 9.86 11.21
N ARG A 37 5.55 8.86 10.70
CA ARG A 37 4.91 7.82 11.54
C ARG A 37 5.84 6.66 11.90
N LYS A 38 7.10 6.68 11.44
CA LYS A 38 8.08 5.60 11.61
C LYS A 38 7.51 4.24 11.20
N PHE A 39 6.75 4.22 10.10
CA PHE A 39 5.87 3.11 9.74
C PHE A 39 6.63 1.81 9.42
N SER A 40 7.93 1.88 9.09
CA SER A 40 8.78 0.69 8.94
C SER A 40 8.80 -0.22 10.19
N TYR A 41 8.48 0.30 11.38
CA TYR A 41 8.35 -0.53 12.59
C TYR A 41 7.21 -1.56 12.53
N ILE A 42 6.30 -1.46 11.55
CA ILE A 42 5.27 -2.48 11.29
C ILE A 42 5.88 -3.89 11.15
N PHE A 43 7.12 -4.00 10.66
CA PHE A 43 7.81 -5.28 10.50
C PHE A 43 8.46 -5.81 11.79
N GLU A 44 8.73 -4.95 12.77
CA GLU A 44 9.33 -5.39 14.04
C GLU A 44 8.35 -6.17 14.91
N ALA A 45 7.05 -5.92 14.73
CA ALA A 45 5.98 -6.66 15.39
C ALA A 45 5.57 -7.96 14.64
N ARG A 46 6.31 -8.36 13.60
CA ARG A 46 5.98 -9.55 12.79
C ARG A 46 5.95 -10.85 13.63
N PRO A 47 5.10 -11.82 13.28
CA PRO A 47 5.13 -13.14 13.92
C PRO A 47 6.44 -13.88 13.59
N SER A 48 6.89 -14.76 14.49
CA SER A 48 8.07 -15.61 14.28
C SER A 48 7.85 -16.71 13.24
N THR A 49 6.59 -17.11 13.01
CA THR A 49 6.16 -18.09 12.01
C THR A 49 5.16 -17.46 11.03
N ASN A 50 4.94 -18.09 9.87
CA ASN A 50 3.95 -17.64 8.87
C ASN A 50 4.22 -16.24 8.30
N LEU A 51 5.50 -15.90 8.10
CA LEU A 51 5.94 -14.61 7.54
C LEU A 51 5.30 -14.29 6.18
N ALA A 52 5.13 -15.31 5.33
CA ALA A 52 4.46 -15.14 4.04
C ALA A 52 3.00 -14.70 4.23
N LEU A 53 2.27 -15.34 5.14
CA LEU A 53 0.88 -14.97 5.45
C LEU A 53 0.79 -13.55 6.02
N PHE A 54 1.72 -13.19 6.92
CA PHE A 54 1.82 -11.83 7.46
C PHE A 54 1.99 -10.81 6.34
N MET A 55 3.00 -10.98 5.48
CA MET A 55 3.26 -10.03 4.39
C MET A 55 2.13 -9.96 3.37
N GLN A 56 1.56 -11.11 2.97
CA GLN A 56 0.41 -11.09 2.07
C GLN A 56 -0.81 -10.43 2.73
N THR A 57 -0.96 -10.50 4.05
CA THR A 57 -2.03 -9.77 4.75
C THR A 57 -1.85 -8.26 4.63
N LEU A 58 -0.63 -7.73 4.82
CA LEU A 58 -0.35 -6.30 4.66
C LEU A 58 -0.58 -5.83 3.22
N TYR A 59 -0.10 -6.61 2.25
CA TYR A 59 -0.27 -6.31 0.83
C TYR A 59 -1.75 -6.33 0.42
N ASN A 60 -2.47 -7.41 0.75
CA ASN A 60 -3.89 -7.56 0.41
C ASN A 60 -4.74 -6.48 1.07
N HIS A 61 -4.44 -6.11 2.31
CA HIS A 61 -5.13 -5.02 2.99
C HIS A 61 -4.91 -3.70 2.25
N SER A 62 -3.66 -3.37 1.89
CA SER A 62 -3.36 -2.19 1.07
C SER A 62 -4.09 -2.21 -0.27
N ILE A 63 -4.11 -3.33 -1.02
CA ILE A 63 -4.79 -3.36 -2.33
C ILE A 63 -6.31 -3.24 -2.20
N SER A 64 -6.89 -3.66 -1.06
CA SER A 64 -8.34 -3.55 -0.82
C SER A 64 -8.82 -2.08 -0.83
N HIS A 65 -7.95 -1.12 -0.49
CA HIS A 65 -8.25 0.31 -0.56
C HIS A 65 -8.19 0.89 -1.98
N MET A 66 -7.72 0.13 -2.97
CA MET A 66 -7.73 0.55 -4.38
C MET A 66 -9.09 0.36 -5.06
N ASP A 67 -10.14 0.15 -4.27
CA ASP A 67 -11.52 0.04 -4.75
C ASP A 67 -11.96 1.29 -5.54
N ILE A 68 -12.72 1.08 -6.61
CA ILE A 68 -13.17 2.14 -7.52
C ILE A 68 -14.05 3.19 -6.82
N ASN A 69 -14.75 2.80 -5.75
CA ASN A 69 -15.63 3.68 -5.00
C ASN A 69 -14.88 4.60 -4.03
N ASN A 70 -13.59 4.35 -3.76
CA ASN A 70 -12.76 5.23 -2.94
C ASN A 70 -12.30 6.46 -3.74
N SER A 71 -11.99 7.55 -3.02
CA SER A 71 -11.42 8.75 -3.62
C SER A 71 -10.08 8.44 -4.32
N LEU A 72 -9.73 9.23 -5.34
CA LEU A 72 -8.47 9.05 -6.06
C LEU A 72 -7.26 9.13 -5.11
N SER A 73 -7.26 10.10 -4.19
CA SER A 73 -6.20 10.25 -3.18
C SER A 73 -6.08 8.98 -2.32
N ARG A 74 -7.18 8.40 -1.84
CA ARG A 74 -7.15 7.16 -1.05
C ARG A 74 -6.60 5.98 -1.85
N ARG A 75 -7.01 5.83 -3.11
CA ARG A 75 -6.52 4.77 -4.01
C ARG A 75 -5.02 4.94 -4.32
N LEU A 76 -4.54 6.17 -4.48
CA LEU A 76 -3.12 6.46 -4.64
C LEU A 76 -2.34 6.21 -3.36
N GLY A 77 -2.86 6.62 -2.21
CA GLY A 77 -2.28 6.33 -0.90
C GLY A 77 -2.12 4.82 -0.68
N ALA A 78 -3.14 4.05 -1.04
CA ALA A 78 -3.08 2.59 -1.03
C ALA A 78 -1.95 2.02 -1.90
N LEU A 79 -1.79 2.54 -3.13
CA LEU A 79 -0.72 2.11 -4.04
C LEU A 79 0.67 2.47 -3.51
N TYR A 80 0.83 3.67 -2.97
CA TYR A 80 2.11 4.12 -2.42
C TYR A 80 2.45 3.40 -1.11
N CYS A 81 1.46 3.09 -0.28
CA CYS A 81 1.62 2.24 0.90
C CYS A 81 2.10 0.83 0.50
N LEU A 82 1.45 0.20 -0.48
CA LEU A 82 1.87 -1.10 -1.02
C LEU A 82 3.31 -1.07 -1.53
N TYR A 83 3.68 -0.02 -2.29
CA TYR A 83 5.05 0.17 -2.77
C TYR A 83 6.04 0.28 -1.60
N CYS A 84 5.75 1.11 -0.59
CA CYS A 84 6.63 1.28 0.56
C CYS A 84 6.76 -0.02 1.37
N LEU A 85 5.66 -0.76 1.59
CA LEU A 85 5.69 -2.07 2.23
C LEU A 85 6.62 -3.04 1.50
N TYR A 86 6.57 -3.09 0.17
CA TYR A 86 7.42 -3.97 -0.62
C TYR A 86 8.90 -3.56 -0.59
N GLU A 87 9.20 -2.27 -0.73
CA GLU A 87 10.57 -1.76 -0.79
C GLU A 87 11.29 -1.82 0.56
N THR A 88 10.57 -1.66 1.66
CA THR A 88 11.15 -1.57 3.01
C THR A 88 11.11 -2.89 3.79
N GLN A 89 10.58 -3.95 3.19
CA GLN A 89 10.49 -5.25 3.85
C GLN A 89 11.88 -5.79 4.25
N PRO A 90 12.02 -6.42 5.43
CA PRO A 90 13.33 -6.89 5.92
C PRO A 90 13.75 -8.26 5.34
N PHE A 91 13.06 -8.79 4.33
CA PHE A 91 13.24 -10.16 3.84
C PHE A 91 14.21 -10.23 2.66
N LYS A 92 15.07 -11.26 2.66
CA LYS A 92 16.00 -11.58 1.57
C LYS A 92 15.86 -13.07 1.22
N PRO A 93 15.33 -13.43 0.03
CA PRO A 93 14.80 -12.55 -1.01
C PRO A 93 13.48 -11.84 -0.60
N PRO A 94 13.11 -10.73 -1.29
CA PRO A 94 11.82 -10.07 -1.06
C PRO A 94 10.62 -10.99 -1.33
N LEU A 95 9.62 -10.94 -0.44
CA LEU A 95 8.32 -11.56 -0.65
C LEU A 95 7.54 -10.76 -1.69
N LYS A 96 7.18 -11.44 -2.78
CA LYS A 96 6.48 -10.88 -3.93
C LYS A 96 5.05 -10.48 -3.56
N ILE A 97 4.55 -9.43 -4.21
CA ILE A 97 3.14 -9.06 -4.17
C ILE A 97 2.37 -10.02 -5.07
N TYR A 98 1.35 -10.68 -4.54
CA TYR A 98 0.38 -11.41 -5.33
C TYR A 98 -0.76 -10.49 -5.75
N LEU A 99 -1.17 -10.55 -7.01
CA LEU A 99 -2.31 -9.80 -7.55
C LEU A 99 -3.20 -10.72 -8.35
N SER A 100 -4.49 -10.73 -8.04
CA SER A 100 -5.51 -11.31 -8.89
C SER A 100 -5.75 -10.45 -10.14
N LEU A 101 -6.40 -11.04 -11.15
CA LEU A 101 -6.76 -10.32 -12.36
C LEU A 101 -7.64 -9.08 -12.09
N GLY A 102 -8.57 -9.18 -11.14
CA GLY A 102 -9.44 -8.06 -10.77
C GLY A 102 -8.69 -6.92 -10.08
N GLU A 103 -7.71 -7.23 -9.22
CA GLU A 103 -6.84 -6.22 -8.60
C GLU A 103 -5.95 -5.54 -9.64
N LEU A 104 -5.42 -6.30 -10.60
CA LEU A 104 -4.66 -5.74 -11.72
C LEU A 104 -5.52 -4.79 -12.58
N GLN A 105 -6.78 -5.15 -12.83
CA GLN A 105 -7.72 -4.26 -13.54
C GLN A 105 -7.98 -2.96 -12.77
N ARG A 106 -8.15 -3.03 -11.44
CA ARG A 106 -8.30 -1.85 -10.58
C ARG A 106 -7.06 -0.94 -10.61
N LEU A 107 -5.87 -1.52 -10.60
CA LEU A 107 -4.61 -0.78 -10.76
C LEU A 107 -4.53 -0.07 -12.13
N LYS A 108 -4.91 -0.76 -13.21
CA LYS A 108 -4.96 -0.15 -14.56
C LYS A 108 -5.94 1.03 -14.60
N ALA A 109 -7.12 0.88 -14.00
CA ALA A 109 -8.09 1.97 -13.89
C ALA A 109 -7.52 3.16 -13.09
N LEU A 110 -6.83 2.90 -11.98
CA LEU A 110 -6.17 3.94 -11.19
C LEU A 110 -5.15 4.75 -11.99
N VAL A 111 -4.39 4.10 -12.88
CA VAL A 111 -3.44 4.80 -13.76
C VAL A 111 -4.17 5.73 -14.74
N VAL A 112 -5.32 5.31 -15.28
CA VAL A 112 -6.15 6.15 -16.15
C VAL A 112 -6.69 7.36 -15.39
N ASP A 113 -7.20 7.14 -14.18
CA ASP A 113 -7.73 8.20 -13.32
C ASP A 113 -6.65 9.20 -12.89
N ALA A 114 -5.45 8.72 -12.56
CA ALA A 114 -4.32 9.57 -12.23
C ALA A 114 -3.91 10.47 -13.42
N LYS A 115 -3.89 9.91 -14.64
CA LYS A 115 -3.60 10.67 -15.86
C LYS A 115 -4.66 11.72 -16.15
N SER A 116 -5.95 11.41 -15.94
CA SER A 116 -7.03 12.38 -16.16
C SER A 116 -6.94 13.58 -15.21
N GLN A 117 -6.43 13.36 -13.99
CA GLN A 117 -6.14 14.40 -13.00
C GLN A 117 -4.74 15.04 -13.13
N ARG A 118 -4.05 14.82 -14.27
CA ARG A 118 -2.72 15.38 -14.57
C ARG A 118 -1.63 15.00 -13.56
N ILE A 119 -1.82 13.91 -12.81
CA ILE A 119 -0.78 13.36 -11.96
C ILE A 119 0.28 12.73 -12.87
N LYS A 120 1.55 13.10 -12.65
CA LYS A 120 2.66 12.62 -13.48
C LYS A 120 2.84 11.11 -13.27
N VAL A 121 2.41 10.33 -14.25
CA VAL A 121 2.73 8.90 -14.34
C VAL A 121 3.94 8.76 -15.25
N VAL A 122 5.05 8.27 -14.71
CA VAL A 122 6.24 7.98 -15.52
C VAL A 122 5.96 6.76 -16.39
N SER A 123 6.16 6.89 -17.70
CA SER A 123 6.17 5.73 -18.60
C SER A 123 7.33 4.84 -18.20
N ALA A 124 7.05 3.66 -17.64
CA ALA A 124 8.08 2.64 -17.52
C ALA A 124 8.45 2.21 -18.94
N VAL A 125 9.71 2.39 -19.31
CA VAL A 125 10.28 1.70 -20.46
C VAL A 125 10.36 0.24 -20.04
N LEU A 126 9.46 -0.59 -20.58
CA LEU A 126 9.58 -2.03 -20.55
C LEU A 126 10.28 -2.49 -21.82
#